data_AF-A0A345XSS6-F1
#
_entry.id   AF-A0A345XSS6-F1
#
_cell.length_a   1.000
_cell.length_b   1.000
_cell.length_c   1.000
_cell.angle_alpha   90.00
_cell.angle_beta   90.00
_cell.angle_gamma   90.00
#
_symmetry.space_group_name_H-M   'P 1'
#
loop_
_entity.id
_entity.type
_entity.pdbx_description
1 polymer ?
#
loop_
_entity_poly.entity_id
_entity_poly.type
_entity_poly.pdbx_seq_one_letter_code
_entity_poly.pdbx_strand_id
1 'polypeptide(L)'
;MKPNLSRPPLKVSEIPADHVQLRDGERRSIVCPDCEEWHPLRRGVIWPHRLERTERGKNGPKCGGAARRVDIDIDIAEWGRQVAEADATVRSRRPTQVIRKPKQAPPTPIARLATTTEEAVPVVSKLWTQLEQARAALAAHRDGCTVCRRDKDGKPGARCETGAELEFRESQHAASWDFERKQRAKAEGEERRRERREAQERAQTRSAQWREATDVEAAAVGRFLAGLVRELSS
;
A
#
# COMPACT_ATOMS: atom_id res chain seq x y z
N MET A 1 18.34 -21.07 39.89
CA MET A 1 18.17 -19.65 40.30
C MET A 1 17.93 -19.65 41.80
N LYS A 2 18.72 -18.88 42.56
CA LYS A 2 18.50 -18.76 44.01
C LYS A 2 17.44 -17.69 44.26
N PRO A 3 16.39 -17.97 45.06
CA PRO A 3 15.42 -16.95 45.43
C PRO A 3 16.11 -15.84 46.22
N ASN A 4 15.60 -14.62 46.08
CA ASN A 4 15.97 -13.51 46.93
C ASN A 4 15.29 -13.70 48.30
N LEU A 5 16.02 -14.23 49.27
CA LEU A 5 15.54 -14.51 50.63
C LEU A 5 15.55 -13.27 51.55
N SER A 6 16.06 -12.14 51.08
CA SER A 6 16.09 -10.89 51.86
C SER A 6 14.71 -10.24 52.04
N ARG A 7 13.71 -10.71 51.29
CA ARG A 7 12.34 -10.18 51.30
C ARG A 7 11.34 -11.30 51.57
N PRO A 8 10.23 -10.99 52.27
CA PRO A 8 9.19 -11.98 52.51
C PRO A 8 8.57 -12.46 51.18
N PRO A 9 8.17 -13.73 51.07
CA PRO A 9 7.41 -14.23 49.93
C PRO A 9 6.16 -13.40 49.69
N LEU A 10 5.78 -13.26 48.43
CA LEU A 10 4.51 -12.66 48.03
C LEU A 10 3.43 -13.73 48.06
N LYS A 11 2.34 -13.47 48.77
CA LYS A 11 1.12 -14.29 48.67
C LYS A 11 0.30 -13.82 47.49
N VAL A 12 -0.21 -14.76 46.70
CA VAL A 12 -1.07 -14.42 45.56
C VAL A 12 -2.40 -13.82 46.03
N SER A 13 -2.93 -14.26 47.17
CA SER A 13 -4.17 -13.72 47.75
C SER A 13 -4.10 -12.22 48.08
N GLU A 14 -2.91 -11.68 48.30
CA GLU A 14 -2.69 -10.27 48.63
C GLU A 14 -2.45 -9.39 47.38
N ILE A 15 -2.29 -10.01 46.21
CA ILE A 15 -2.03 -9.31 44.96
C ILE A 15 -3.34 -9.18 44.18
N PRO A 16 -3.60 -8.02 43.52
CA PRO A 16 -4.75 -7.88 42.64
C PRO A 16 -4.83 -9.02 41.62
N ALA A 17 -6.02 -9.59 41.43
CA ALA A 17 -6.20 -10.77 40.60
C ALA A 17 -5.81 -10.52 39.13
N ASP A 18 -5.94 -9.29 38.66
CA ASP A 18 -5.51 -8.79 37.35
C ASP A 18 -3.99 -8.59 37.21
N HIS A 19 -3.25 -8.60 38.32
CA HIS A 19 -1.79 -8.51 38.36
C HIS A 19 -1.09 -9.87 38.46
N VAL A 20 -1.84 -10.97 38.41
CA VAL A 20 -1.30 -12.34 38.41
C VAL A 20 -1.98 -13.15 37.31
N GLN A 21 -1.22 -13.87 36.51
CA GLN A 21 -1.75 -14.80 35.51
C GLN A 21 -1.51 -16.24 35.99
N LEU A 22 -2.59 -16.93 36.38
CA LEU A 22 -2.54 -18.33 36.83
C LEU A 22 -3.29 -19.32 35.94
N ARG A 23 -3.79 -18.90 34.76
CA ARG A 23 -4.53 -19.78 33.85
C ARG A 23 -3.75 -21.04 33.49
N ASP A 24 -4.45 -22.17 33.50
CA ASP A 24 -3.90 -23.43 33.02
C ASP A 24 -3.64 -23.37 31.51
N GLY A 25 -2.52 -23.95 31.08
CA GLY A 25 -2.07 -23.91 29.68
C GLY A 25 -1.32 -22.62 29.28
N GLU A 26 -1.42 -21.55 30.07
CA GLU A 26 -0.68 -20.31 29.84
C GLU A 26 0.58 -20.20 30.73
N ARG A 27 1.52 -19.36 30.32
CA ARG A 27 2.74 -19.14 31.10
C ARG A 27 2.41 -18.26 32.30
N ARG A 28 2.51 -18.83 33.51
CA ARG A 28 2.30 -18.09 34.76
C ARG A 28 3.19 -16.84 34.83
N SER A 29 2.58 -15.70 35.12
CA SER A 29 3.26 -14.40 35.23
C SER A 29 2.65 -13.57 36.35
N ILE A 30 3.38 -12.55 36.79
CA ILE A 30 2.97 -11.64 37.85
C ILE A 30 3.54 -10.26 37.56
N VAL A 31 2.81 -9.22 37.94
CA VAL A 31 3.32 -7.85 37.99
C VAL A 31 4.26 -7.73 39.19
N CYS A 32 5.51 -7.33 38.95
CA CYS A 32 6.45 -7.10 40.05
C CYS A 32 6.05 -5.83 40.83
N PRO A 33 5.92 -5.89 42.16
CA PRO A 33 5.49 -4.73 42.95
C PRO A 33 6.54 -3.60 43.01
N ASP A 34 7.78 -3.86 42.62
CA ASP A 34 8.87 -2.87 42.66
C ASP A 34 9.04 -2.10 41.33
N CYS A 35 8.67 -2.69 40.19
CA CYS A 35 8.82 -2.05 38.88
C CYS A 35 7.54 -2.02 38.04
N GLU A 36 6.43 -2.58 38.56
CA GLU A 36 5.10 -2.58 37.94
C GLU A 36 5.05 -3.20 36.54
N GLU A 37 6.05 -4.02 36.19
CA GLU A 37 6.13 -4.74 34.92
C GLU A 37 5.76 -6.22 35.07
N TRP A 38 5.20 -6.76 33.99
CA TRP A 38 4.86 -8.18 33.89
C TRP A 38 6.10 -9.05 33.73
N HIS A 39 6.27 -9.98 34.64
CA HIS A 39 7.38 -10.94 34.59
C HIS A 39 6.90 -12.38 34.76
N PRO A 40 7.56 -13.33 34.07
CA PRO A 40 7.19 -14.72 34.18
C PRO A 40 7.57 -15.28 35.55
N LEU A 41 6.71 -16.14 36.08
CA LEU A 41 7.01 -16.96 37.24
C LEU A 41 7.70 -18.24 36.80
N ARG A 42 8.82 -18.58 37.43
CA ARG A 42 9.48 -19.88 37.23
C ARG A 42 9.77 -20.51 38.57
N ARG A 43 9.26 -21.73 38.81
CA ARG A 43 9.46 -22.47 40.06
C ARG A 43 9.07 -21.65 41.31
N GLY A 44 7.97 -20.90 41.24
CA GLY A 44 7.49 -20.07 42.35
C GLY A 44 8.34 -18.83 42.64
N VAL A 45 9.16 -18.36 41.70
CA VAL A 45 9.89 -17.08 41.84
C VAL A 45 9.68 -16.17 40.63
N ILE A 46 9.67 -14.86 40.87
CA ILE A 46 9.68 -13.84 39.83
C ILE A 46 10.99 -13.95 39.06
N TRP A 47 10.91 -14.06 37.73
CA TRP A 47 12.11 -14.15 36.90
C TRP A 47 13.04 -12.93 37.13
N PRO A 48 14.36 -13.13 37.23
CA PRO A 48 15.29 -12.02 37.42
C PRO A 48 15.19 -11.02 36.27
N HIS A 49 14.86 -9.78 36.60
CA HIS A 49 14.73 -8.67 35.65
C HIS A 49 15.52 -7.45 36.16
N ARG A 50 15.69 -6.48 35.27
CA ARG A 50 16.39 -5.22 35.53
C ARG A 50 15.45 -4.09 35.21
N LEU A 51 15.61 -2.98 35.91
CA LEU A 51 14.87 -1.76 35.61
C LEU A 51 15.27 -1.24 34.23
N GLU A 52 14.37 -0.50 33.59
CA GLU A 52 14.63 0.14 32.31
C GLU A 52 15.87 1.04 32.40
N ARG A 53 16.54 1.16 31.26
CA ARG A 53 17.79 1.89 31.13
C ARG A 53 17.56 3.39 31.36
N THR A 54 18.25 3.97 32.33
CA THR A 54 18.25 5.44 32.55
C THR A 54 19.27 6.17 31.68
N GLU A 55 20.35 5.52 31.23
CA GLU A 55 21.40 6.11 30.38
C GLU A 55 21.92 5.18 29.26
N ARG A 56 22.24 5.74 28.09
CA ARG A 56 22.80 4.98 26.94
C ARG A 56 24.17 4.38 27.27
N GLY A 57 24.22 3.05 27.41
CA GLY A 57 25.45 2.25 27.33
C GLY A 57 25.53 1.09 28.32
N LYS A 58 24.75 1.11 29.41
CA LYS A 58 24.80 0.08 30.47
C LYS A 58 23.45 -0.62 30.64
N ASN A 59 23.48 -1.85 31.17
CA ASN A 59 22.29 -2.54 31.66
C ASN A 59 21.78 -1.83 32.92
N GLY A 60 20.47 -1.64 33.05
CA GLY A 60 19.87 -1.06 34.24
C GLY A 60 20.18 -1.85 35.52
N PRO A 61 20.03 -1.23 36.71
CA PRO A 61 20.21 -1.92 37.98
C PRO A 61 19.23 -3.10 38.09
N LYS A 62 19.60 -4.12 38.87
CA LYS A 62 18.68 -5.23 39.18
C LYS A 62 17.49 -4.67 39.95
N CYS A 63 16.28 -5.10 39.59
CA CYS A 63 15.09 -4.73 40.33
C CYS A 63 15.12 -5.36 41.73
N GLY A 64 14.67 -4.62 42.75
CA GLY A 64 14.60 -5.10 44.13
C GLY A 64 13.67 -6.32 44.30
N GLY A 65 12.65 -6.43 43.45
CA GLY A 65 11.69 -7.54 43.41
C GLY A 65 12.12 -8.72 42.55
N ALA A 66 13.26 -8.62 41.86
CA ALA A 66 13.80 -9.71 41.07
C ALA A 66 14.09 -10.94 41.95
N ALA A 67 13.78 -12.14 41.43
CA ALA A 67 13.94 -13.41 42.14
C ALA A 67 13.17 -13.52 43.47
N ARG A 68 12.19 -12.66 43.74
CA ARG A 68 11.33 -12.79 44.92
C ARG A 68 10.46 -14.04 44.82
N ARG A 69 10.27 -14.74 45.95
CA ARG A 69 9.40 -15.92 46.04
C ARG A 69 7.93 -15.51 46.00
N VAL A 70 7.13 -16.31 45.32
CA VAL A 70 5.68 -16.17 45.22
C VAL A 70 5.06 -17.47 45.69
N ASP A 71 4.28 -17.38 46.75
CA ASP A 71 3.53 -18.48 47.33
C ASP A 71 2.09 -18.39 46.79
N ILE A 72 1.69 -19.40 46.02
CA ILE A 72 0.35 -19.51 45.44
C ILE A 72 -0.54 -20.15 46.52
N ASP A 73 -1.17 -19.31 47.32
CA ASP A 73 -1.98 -19.67 48.49
C ASP A 73 -3.50 -19.68 48.22
N ILE A 74 -3.89 -19.46 46.97
CA ILE A 74 -5.25 -19.46 46.47
C ILE A 74 -5.44 -20.57 45.43
N ASP A 75 -6.65 -21.15 45.39
CA ASP A 75 -7.02 -22.10 44.35
C ASP A 75 -7.15 -21.40 42.97
N ILE A 76 -6.73 -22.07 41.90
CA ILE A 76 -6.75 -21.50 40.55
C ILE A 76 -8.19 -21.18 40.12
N ALA A 77 -9.17 -22.01 40.51
CA ALA A 77 -10.57 -21.74 40.20
C ALA A 77 -11.11 -20.53 40.99
N GLU A 78 -10.63 -20.32 42.21
CA GLU A 78 -10.97 -19.15 43.02
C GLU A 78 -10.39 -17.86 42.43
N TRP A 79 -9.11 -17.88 42.06
CA TRP A 79 -8.48 -16.77 41.34
C TRP A 79 -9.24 -16.44 40.03
N GLY A 80 -9.62 -17.47 39.26
CA GLY A 80 -10.39 -17.30 38.02
C GLY A 80 -11.74 -16.61 38.23
N ARG A 81 -12.43 -16.91 39.35
CA ARG A 81 -13.67 -16.19 39.73
C ARG A 81 -13.40 -14.73 40.05
N GLN A 82 -12.34 -14.42 40.80
CA GLN A 82 -11.97 -13.05 41.16
C GLN A 82 -11.66 -12.20 39.92
N VAL A 83 -10.93 -12.76 38.94
CA VAL A 83 -10.66 -12.09 37.66
C VAL A 83 -11.95 -11.82 36.88
N ALA A 84 -12.83 -12.82 36.78
CA ALA A 84 -14.10 -12.66 36.06
C ALA A 84 -15.01 -11.60 36.71
N GLU A 85 -15.04 -11.51 38.03
CA GLU A 85 -15.78 -10.49 38.76
C GLU A 85 -15.18 -9.09 38.57
N ALA A 86 -13.84 -8.97 38.62
CA ALA A 86 -13.14 -7.72 38.31
C ALA A 86 -13.45 -7.24 36.87
N ASP A 87 -13.39 -8.13 35.88
CA ASP A 87 -13.75 -7.80 34.50
C ASP A 87 -15.21 -7.39 34.35
N ALA A 88 -16.14 -8.08 35.02
CA ALA A 88 -17.56 -7.77 34.99
C ALA A 88 -17.86 -6.39 35.58
N THR A 89 -17.23 -6.04 36.71
CA THR A 89 -17.39 -4.71 37.33
C THR A 89 -16.83 -3.61 36.44
N VAL A 90 -15.66 -3.79 35.82
CA VAL A 90 -15.10 -2.82 34.84
C VAL A 90 -16.02 -2.65 33.63
N ARG A 91 -16.54 -3.75 33.08
CA ARG A 91 -17.45 -3.73 31.92
C ARG A 91 -18.79 -3.09 32.25
N SER A 92 -19.30 -3.26 33.47
CA SER A 92 -20.57 -2.66 33.91
C SER A 92 -20.53 -1.13 34.07
N ARG A 93 -19.34 -0.57 34.38
CA ARG A 93 -19.16 0.89 34.58
C ARG A 93 -19.15 1.69 33.28
N ARG A 94 -18.94 1.05 32.13
CA ARG A 94 -19.07 1.69 30.82
C ARG A 94 -20.22 1.03 30.06
N PRO A 95 -21.45 1.60 30.07
CA PRO A 95 -22.37 1.33 28.98
C PRO A 95 -21.63 1.67 27.69
N THR A 96 -21.26 0.64 26.94
CA THR A 96 -20.71 0.84 25.60
C THR A 96 -21.89 1.35 24.79
N GLN A 97 -22.06 2.66 24.75
CA GLN A 97 -22.95 3.27 23.77
C GLN A 97 -22.33 2.92 22.42
N VAL A 98 -22.86 1.88 21.80
CA VAL A 98 -22.47 1.48 20.45
C VAL A 98 -22.97 2.59 19.54
N ILE A 99 -22.16 3.62 19.36
CA ILE A 99 -22.36 4.61 18.31
C ILE A 99 -22.17 3.82 17.02
N ARG A 100 -23.29 3.40 16.42
CA ARG A 100 -23.25 2.78 15.10
C ARG A 100 -22.67 3.82 14.16
N LYS A 101 -21.44 3.60 13.70
CA LYS A 101 -20.88 4.41 12.62
C LYS A 101 -21.89 4.38 11.47
N PRO A 102 -22.26 5.54 10.91
CA PRO A 102 -23.11 5.55 9.72
C PRO A 102 -22.44 4.64 8.69
N LYS A 103 -23.23 3.74 8.08
CA LYS A 103 -22.72 2.89 7.01
C LYS A 103 -22.11 3.80 5.96
N GLN A 104 -20.80 3.74 5.80
CA GLN A 104 -20.15 4.49 4.73
C GLN A 104 -20.74 3.99 3.41
N ALA A 105 -21.05 4.93 2.52
CA ALA A 105 -21.42 4.56 1.17
C ALA A 105 -20.34 3.63 0.60
N PRO A 106 -20.72 2.56 -0.12
CA PRO A 106 -19.74 1.67 -0.72
C PRO A 106 -18.76 2.51 -1.55
N PRO A 107 -17.45 2.26 -1.44
CA PRO A 107 -16.46 3.04 -2.15
C PRO A 107 -16.73 2.95 -3.66
N THR A 108 -16.54 4.07 -4.35
CA THR A 108 -16.67 4.11 -5.81
C THR A 108 -15.74 3.04 -6.41
N PRO A 109 -16.28 2.10 -7.21
CA PRO A 109 -15.45 1.08 -7.86
C PRO A 109 -14.34 1.74 -8.67
N ILE A 110 -13.13 1.17 -8.65
CA ILE A 110 -11.96 1.73 -9.37
C ILE A 110 -12.27 1.96 -10.86
N ALA A 111 -13.10 1.10 -11.46
CA ALA A 111 -13.58 1.24 -12.84
C ALA A 111 -14.39 2.53 -13.10
N ARG A 112 -15.03 3.10 -12.07
CA ARG A 112 -15.79 4.36 -12.15
C ARG A 112 -14.97 5.60 -11.79
N LEU A 113 -13.80 5.44 -11.16
CA LEU A 113 -12.88 6.57 -10.92
C LEU A 113 -12.30 7.10 -12.24
N ALA A 114 -12.16 6.25 -13.25
CA ALA A 114 -11.71 6.65 -14.58
C ALA A 114 -12.77 7.44 -15.37
N THR A 115 -14.05 7.40 -14.95
CA THR A 115 -15.17 8.00 -15.69
C THR A 115 -15.71 9.28 -15.06
N THR A 116 -15.34 9.59 -13.81
CA THR A 116 -15.80 10.80 -13.09
C THR A 116 -14.87 11.99 -13.20
N THR A 117 -14.09 12.10 -14.29
CA THR A 117 -13.53 13.39 -14.70
C THR A 117 -14.61 14.10 -15.52
N GLU A 118 -15.58 14.69 -14.83
CA GLU A 118 -16.67 15.46 -15.44
C GLU A 118 -16.21 16.78 -16.08
N GLU A 119 -14.91 17.10 -16.02
CA GLU A 119 -14.24 18.02 -16.95
C GLU A 119 -12.89 17.41 -17.34
N ALA A 120 -12.91 16.39 -18.20
CA ALA A 120 -11.72 15.72 -18.69
C ALA A 120 -10.94 16.62 -19.66
N VAL A 121 -10.31 17.68 -19.14
CA VAL A 121 -9.11 18.20 -19.78
C VAL A 121 -8.18 16.99 -19.93
N PRO A 122 -7.76 16.62 -21.16
CA PRO A 122 -6.91 15.47 -21.37
C PRO A 122 -5.72 15.56 -20.41
N VAL A 123 -5.35 14.45 -19.75
CA VAL A 123 -4.21 14.42 -18.80
C VAL A 123 -2.97 15.09 -19.41
N VAL A 124 -2.76 14.90 -20.72
CA VAL A 124 -1.71 15.54 -21.51
C VAL A 124 -1.81 17.08 -21.52
N SER A 125 -3.01 17.64 -21.66
CA SER A 125 -3.23 19.10 -21.64
C SER A 125 -2.97 19.68 -20.25
N LYS A 126 -3.38 18.99 -19.18
CA LYS A 126 -3.07 19.43 -17.80
C LYS A 126 -1.57 19.41 -17.51
N LEU A 127 -0.87 18.35 -17.89
CA LEU A 127 0.59 18.24 -17.70
C LEU A 127 1.35 19.28 -18.51
N TRP A 128 0.89 19.59 -19.72
CA TRP A 128 1.44 20.67 -20.52
C TRP A 128 1.33 22.03 -19.81
N THR A 129 0.13 22.37 -19.32
CA THR A 129 -0.08 23.62 -18.56
C THR A 129 0.81 23.69 -17.32
N GLN A 130 0.98 22.58 -16.60
CA GLN A 130 1.88 22.54 -15.43
C GLN A 130 3.35 22.76 -15.80
N LEU A 131 3.80 22.20 -16.92
CA LEU A 131 5.16 22.43 -17.44
C LEU A 131 5.35 23.90 -17.84
N GLU A 132 4.38 24.52 -18.51
CA GLU A 132 4.43 25.94 -18.86
C GLU A 132 4.48 26.83 -17.61
N GLN A 133 3.66 26.55 -16.59
CA GLN A 133 3.68 27.26 -15.32
C GLN A 133 5.01 27.11 -14.59
N ALA A 134 5.62 25.92 -14.60
CA ALA A 134 6.92 25.68 -13.99
C ALA A 134 8.03 26.46 -14.70
N ARG A 135 8.02 26.49 -16.04
CA ARG A 135 8.97 27.28 -16.84
C ARG A 135 8.80 28.77 -16.62
N ALA A 136 7.57 29.27 -16.59
CA ALA A 136 7.28 30.68 -16.32
C ALA A 136 7.74 31.09 -14.93
N ALA A 137 7.51 30.26 -13.90
CA ALA A 137 7.98 30.52 -12.55
C ALA A 137 9.52 30.56 -12.46
N LEU A 138 10.21 29.64 -13.12
CA LEU A 138 11.68 29.63 -13.17
C LEU A 138 12.23 30.86 -13.91
N ALA A 139 11.62 31.26 -15.03
CA ALA A 139 12.00 32.45 -15.77
C ALA A 139 11.81 33.72 -14.92
N ALA A 140 10.62 33.90 -14.34
CA ALA A 140 10.31 35.02 -13.46
C ALA A 140 11.27 35.10 -12.26
N HIS A 141 11.63 33.96 -11.68
CA HIS A 141 12.63 33.91 -10.62
C HIS A 141 14.02 34.37 -11.09
N ARG A 142 14.49 33.89 -12.26
CA ARG A 142 15.78 34.30 -12.82
C ARG A 142 15.81 35.79 -13.15
N ASP A 143 14.70 36.36 -13.57
CA ASP A 143 14.61 37.79 -13.84
C ASP A 143 14.57 38.61 -12.54
N GLY A 144 13.91 38.13 -11.49
CA GLY A 144 13.75 38.85 -10.21
C GLY A 144 14.87 38.65 -9.18
N CYS A 145 15.62 37.54 -9.24
CA CYS A 145 16.61 37.18 -8.23
C CYS A 145 18.01 37.70 -8.61
N THR A 146 18.61 38.54 -7.77
CA THR A 146 19.96 39.10 -8.01
C THR A 146 21.06 38.04 -8.07
N VAL A 147 20.88 36.89 -7.41
CA VAL A 147 21.84 35.77 -7.40
C VAL A 147 21.75 34.95 -8.69
N CYS A 148 20.52 34.61 -9.11
CA CYS A 148 20.25 33.76 -10.28
C CYS A 148 20.21 34.52 -11.61
N ARG A 149 20.08 35.86 -11.58
CA ARG A 149 20.00 36.70 -12.78
C ARG A 149 21.28 36.56 -13.61
N ARG A 150 21.12 36.54 -14.93
CA ARG A 150 22.27 36.58 -15.84
C ARG A 150 23.05 37.88 -15.67
N ASP A 151 24.36 37.80 -15.79
CA ASP A 151 25.18 39.01 -15.85
C ASP A 151 24.97 39.75 -17.17
N LYS A 152 25.56 40.95 -17.26
CA LYS A 152 25.55 41.81 -18.46
C LYS A 152 26.17 41.14 -19.70
N ASP A 153 27.00 40.12 -19.50
CA ASP A 153 27.63 39.34 -20.56
C ASP A 153 26.80 38.09 -20.93
N GLY A 154 25.60 37.95 -20.34
CA GLY A 154 24.67 36.85 -20.57
C GLY A 154 25.01 35.55 -19.85
N LYS A 155 26.04 35.51 -19.00
CA LYS A 155 26.42 34.31 -18.24
C LYS A 155 25.39 34.05 -17.13
N PRO A 156 25.05 32.77 -16.86
CA PRO A 156 24.14 32.42 -15.80
C PRO A 156 24.71 32.84 -14.43
N GLY A 157 23.89 33.50 -13.62
CA GLY A 157 24.22 33.77 -12.22
C GLY A 157 24.33 32.48 -11.40
N ALA A 158 24.81 32.61 -10.17
CA ALA A 158 24.86 31.48 -9.24
C ALA A 158 23.43 30.98 -8.91
N ARG A 159 23.27 29.69 -8.62
CA ARG A 159 21.96 29.15 -8.23
C ARG A 159 21.72 29.38 -6.75
N CYS A 160 20.66 30.11 -6.41
CA CYS A 160 20.12 30.11 -5.04
C CYS A 160 19.26 28.85 -4.80
N GLU A 161 18.95 28.57 -3.54
CA GLU A 161 18.16 27.41 -3.12
C GLU A 161 16.76 27.37 -3.78
N THR A 162 16.05 28.50 -3.78
CA THR A 162 14.74 28.62 -4.46
C THR A 162 14.85 28.40 -5.97
N GLY A 163 15.93 28.88 -6.59
CA GLY A 163 16.19 28.63 -8.01
C GLY A 163 16.41 27.15 -8.30
N ALA A 164 17.14 26.45 -7.44
CA ALA A 164 17.38 25.01 -7.56
C ALA A 164 16.08 24.20 -7.40
N GLU A 165 15.22 24.57 -6.45
CA GLU A 165 13.91 23.93 -6.26
C GLU A 165 12.98 24.12 -7.48
N LEU A 166 12.94 25.33 -8.05
CA LEU A 166 12.16 25.61 -9.25
C LEU A 166 12.66 24.83 -10.48
N GLU A 167 13.97 24.68 -10.64
CA GLU A 167 14.57 23.84 -11.69
C GLU A 167 14.21 22.36 -11.51
N PHE A 168 14.23 21.86 -10.27
CA PHE A 168 13.83 20.50 -9.96
C PHE A 168 12.34 20.28 -10.28
N ARG A 169 11.47 21.24 -9.93
CA ARG A 169 10.04 21.18 -10.26
C ARG A 169 9.80 21.20 -11.77
N GLU A 170 10.48 22.06 -12.53
CA GLU A 170 10.41 22.06 -14.00
C GLU A 170 10.84 20.71 -14.58
N SER A 171 11.93 20.14 -14.08
CA SER A 171 12.44 18.83 -14.50
C SER A 171 11.43 17.71 -14.25
N GLN A 172 10.75 17.71 -13.10
CA GLN A 172 9.70 16.72 -12.80
C GLN A 172 8.50 16.84 -13.75
N HIS A 173 8.02 18.05 -14.02
CA HIS A 173 6.91 18.26 -14.94
C HIS A 173 7.30 17.92 -16.38
N ALA A 174 8.53 18.23 -16.80
CA ALA A 174 9.06 17.88 -18.11
C ALA A 174 9.11 16.36 -18.29
N ALA A 175 9.63 15.63 -17.30
CA ALA A 175 9.69 14.18 -17.32
C ALA A 175 8.28 13.55 -17.37
N SER A 176 7.33 14.08 -16.59
CA SER A 176 5.95 13.61 -16.58
C SER A 176 5.25 13.82 -17.93
N TRP A 177 5.44 15.00 -18.53
CA TRP A 177 4.90 15.30 -19.86
C TRP A 177 5.52 14.43 -20.95
N ASP A 178 6.84 14.23 -20.92
CA ASP A 178 7.53 13.36 -21.88
C ASP A 178 7.10 11.90 -21.78
N PHE A 179 6.87 11.41 -20.56
CA PHE A 179 6.38 10.06 -20.34
C PHE A 179 5.00 9.85 -20.99
N GLU A 180 4.03 10.72 -20.69
CA GLU A 180 2.68 10.64 -21.26
C GLU A 180 2.68 10.78 -22.79
N ARG A 181 3.50 11.72 -23.32
CA ARG A 181 3.65 11.89 -24.78
C ARG A 181 4.15 10.60 -25.44
N LYS A 182 5.14 9.93 -24.84
CA LYS A 182 5.67 8.65 -25.34
C LYS A 182 4.64 7.52 -25.23
N GLN A 183 3.88 7.44 -24.14
CA GLN A 183 2.82 6.44 -23.98
C GLN A 183 1.73 6.61 -25.06
N ARG A 184 1.27 7.83 -25.29
CA ARG A 184 0.30 8.13 -26.36
C ARG A 184 0.84 7.76 -27.74
N ALA A 185 2.06 8.17 -28.06
CA ALA A 185 2.67 7.84 -29.36
C ALA A 185 2.80 6.32 -29.57
N LYS A 186 3.09 5.57 -28.51
CA LYS A 186 3.13 4.10 -28.53
C LYS A 186 1.74 3.51 -28.77
N ALA A 187 0.73 3.95 -28.03
CA ALA A 187 -0.65 3.49 -28.19
C ALA A 187 -1.18 3.73 -29.60
N GLU A 188 -1.00 4.95 -30.13
CA GLU A 188 -1.37 5.29 -31.52
C GLU A 188 -0.57 4.45 -32.54
N GLY A 189 0.69 4.13 -32.25
CA GLY A 189 1.51 3.26 -33.06
C GLY A 189 0.99 1.82 -33.11
N GLU A 190 0.56 1.28 -31.97
CA GLU A 190 -0.03 -0.05 -31.84
C GLU A 190 -1.39 -0.13 -32.51
N GLU A 191 -2.24 0.89 -32.35
CA GLU A 191 -3.51 1.00 -33.05
C GLU A 191 -3.34 1.01 -34.57
N ARG A 192 -2.45 1.87 -35.10
CA ARG A 192 -2.13 1.87 -36.54
C ARG A 192 -1.60 0.52 -37.04
N ARG A 193 -0.88 -0.24 -36.21
CA ARG A 193 -0.43 -1.60 -36.56
C ARG A 193 -1.59 -2.58 -36.60
N ARG A 194 -2.51 -2.50 -35.65
CA ARG A 194 -3.73 -3.32 -35.60
C ARG A 194 -4.62 -3.05 -36.82
N GLU A 195 -4.90 -1.78 -37.12
CA GLU A 195 -5.67 -1.37 -38.29
C GLU A 195 -5.07 -1.88 -39.61
N ARG A 196 -3.73 -1.80 -39.75
CA ARG A 196 -3.03 -2.35 -40.92
C ARG A 196 -3.18 -3.86 -41.04
N ARG A 197 -3.09 -4.60 -39.94
CA ARG A 197 -3.29 -6.06 -39.94
C ARG A 197 -4.72 -6.42 -40.33
N GLU A 198 -5.71 -5.78 -39.72
CA GLU A 198 -7.12 -6.00 -40.07
C GLU A 198 -7.41 -5.63 -41.54
N ALA A 199 -6.82 -4.55 -42.05
CA ALA A 199 -6.97 -4.16 -43.45
C ALA A 199 -6.35 -5.20 -44.40
N GLN A 200 -5.20 -5.76 -44.04
CA GLN A 200 -4.55 -6.84 -44.79
C GLN A 200 -5.40 -8.12 -44.78
N GLU A 201 -5.91 -8.53 -43.62
CA GLU A 201 -6.81 -9.69 -43.49
C GLU A 201 -8.07 -9.49 -44.33
N ARG A 202 -8.73 -8.32 -44.23
CA ARG A 202 -9.89 -7.97 -45.08
C ARG A 202 -9.54 -7.99 -46.57
N ALA A 203 -8.34 -7.60 -46.96
CA ALA A 203 -7.90 -7.69 -48.36
C ALA A 203 -7.69 -9.14 -48.80
N GLN A 204 -7.05 -9.97 -47.97
CA GLN A 204 -6.82 -11.38 -48.25
C GLN A 204 -8.14 -12.16 -48.36
N THR A 205 -9.08 -11.94 -47.43
CA THR A 205 -10.42 -12.57 -47.48
C THR A 205 -11.15 -12.18 -48.76
N ARG A 206 -11.13 -10.89 -49.14
CA ARG A 206 -11.73 -10.45 -50.41
C ARG A 206 -11.07 -11.13 -51.62
N SER A 207 -9.73 -11.19 -51.66
CA SER A 207 -9.03 -11.87 -52.76
C SER A 207 -9.35 -13.37 -52.83
N ALA A 208 -9.53 -14.05 -51.69
CA ALA A 208 -9.93 -15.46 -51.67
C ALA A 208 -11.36 -15.65 -52.20
N GLN A 209 -12.31 -14.81 -51.78
CA GLN A 209 -13.68 -14.82 -52.29
C GLN A 209 -13.75 -14.57 -53.79
N TRP A 210 -12.95 -13.63 -54.31
CA TRP A 210 -12.87 -13.39 -55.75
C TRP A 210 -12.33 -14.60 -56.52
N ARG A 211 -11.29 -15.29 -56.01
CA ARG A 211 -10.77 -16.52 -56.63
C ARG A 211 -11.82 -17.63 -56.66
N GLU A 212 -12.51 -17.84 -55.54
CA GLU A 212 -13.58 -18.83 -55.45
C GLU A 212 -14.70 -18.54 -56.45
N ALA A 213 -15.12 -17.28 -56.57
CA ALA A 213 -16.12 -16.87 -57.55
C ALA A 213 -15.65 -17.12 -59.00
N THR A 214 -14.39 -16.79 -59.33
CA THR A 214 -13.85 -17.05 -60.68
C THR A 214 -13.70 -18.54 -60.98
N ASP A 215 -13.37 -19.37 -59.98
CA ASP A 215 -13.26 -20.82 -60.14
C ASP A 215 -14.63 -21.45 -60.39
N VAL A 216 -15.67 -20.98 -59.68
CA VAL A 216 -17.07 -21.39 -59.91
C VAL A 216 -17.53 -21.02 -61.31
N GLU A 217 -17.22 -19.82 -61.78
CA GLU A 217 -17.56 -19.34 -63.12
C GLU A 217 -16.83 -20.16 -64.20
N ALA A 218 -15.52 -20.39 -64.04
CA ALA A 218 -14.73 -21.23 -64.95
C ALA A 218 -15.26 -22.67 -65.01
N ALA A 219 -15.65 -23.25 -63.87
CA ALA A 219 -16.26 -24.58 -63.82
C ALA A 219 -17.64 -24.62 -64.51
N ALA A 220 -18.43 -23.55 -64.42
CA ALA A 220 -19.71 -23.44 -65.13
C ALA A 220 -19.51 -23.36 -66.65
N VAL A 221 -18.57 -22.54 -67.12
CA VAL A 221 -18.21 -22.45 -68.55
C VAL A 221 -17.68 -23.78 -69.07
N GLY A 222 -16.79 -24.45 -68.32
CA GLY A 222 -16.27 -25.77 -68.69
C GLY A 222 -17.38 -26.83 -68.84
N ARG A 223 -18.36 -26.85 -67.93
CA ARG A 223 -19.53 -27.75 -68.03
C ARG A 223 -20.38 -27.44 -69.26
N PHE A 224 -20.62 -26.16 -69.55
CA PHE A 224 -21.39 -25.74 -70.72
C PHE A 224 -20.72 -26.17 -72.03
N LEU A 225 -19.41 -25.92 -72.18
CA LEU A 225 -18.65 -26.34 -73.36
C LEU A 225 -18.61 -27.86 -73.51
N ALA A 226 -18.44 -28.60 -72.41
CA ALA A 226 -18.49 -30.06 -72.42
C ALA A 226 -19.86 -30.62 -72.85
N GLY A 227 -20.95 -29.91 -72.54
CA GLY A 227 -22.30 -30.22 -73.02
C GLY A 227 -22.44 -30.04 -74.53
N LEU A 228 -22.00 -28.89 -75.06
CA LEU A 228 -22.02 -28.57 -76.50
C LEU A 228 -21.23 -29.58 -77.34
N VAL A 229 -20.04 -29.99 -76.88
CA VAL A 229 -19.23 -31.01 -77.58
C VAL A 229 -19.97 -32.35 -77.64
N ARG A 230 -20.74 -32.69 -76.60
CA ARG A 230 -21.52 -33.95 -76.54
C ARG A 230 -22.71 -33.94 -77.50
N GLU A 231 -23.40 -32.80 -77.63
CA GLU A 231 -24.50 -32.61 -78.59
C GLU A 231 -24.02 -32.63 -80.04
N LEU A 232 -22.87 -32.03 -80.35
CA LEU A 232 -22.31 -32.05 -81.70
C LEU A 232 -21.75 -33.41 -82.13
N SER A 233 -21.54 -34.33 -81.18
CA SER A 233 -21.01 -35.68 -81.44
C SER A 233 -22.10 -36.77 -81.53
N SER A 234 -23.38 -36.39 -81.42
CA SER A 234 -24.55 -37.29 -81.52
C SER A 234 -25.29 -37.06 -82.84
#